data_AF-A0A3N4KEI9-F1
#
_entry.id   AF-A0A3N4KEI9-F1
#
_cell.length_a   1.000
_cell.length_b   1.000
_cell.length_c   1.000
_cell.angle_alpha   90.00
_cell.angle_beta   90.00
_cell.angle_gamma   90.00
#
_symmetry.space_group_name_H-M   'P 1'
#
loop_
_entity.id
_entity.type
_entity.pdbx_description
1 polymer ?
#
loop_
_entity_poly.entity_id
_entity_poly.type
_entity_poly.pdbx_seq_one_letter_code
_entity_poly.pdbx_strand_id
1 'polypeptide(L)'
;MAEAVGLAASILGIIHITTKVASLSYSYITGVKRAPDELRKLADELKSLTTVLTTLSICANDHGPALLQIQGPLQSCVSELLSIQIKLESSSIKEKGRWWGMSFSRLQWPCEEQETLNYISKIERFKNLVTLAMNADQVIRSKVIETGIKEICAIKSKDEVLRIEKRRMEVLNWLYPSDFDKRHIEISSRRQKDTGQWVLREPVVQEWCGGNPRNRLLWAYGIHEFDLVSWRWKNIYQLSFD
;
A
#
# COMPACT_ATOMS: atom_id res chain seq x y z
N MET A 1 16.33 -14.14 -14.43
CA MET A 1 15.48 -14.49 -15.59
C MET A 1 15.37 -15.99 -15.81
N ALA A 2 16.49 -16.74 -15.91
CA ALA A 2 16.44 -18.20 -16.14
C ALA A 2 15.66 -18.99 -15.05
N GLU A 3 15.79 -18.61 -13.78
CA GLU A 3 15.07 -19.27 -12.67
C GLU A 3 13.56 -19.07 -12.74
N ALA A 4 13.09 -17.86 -13.07
CA ALA A 4 11.66 -17.56 -13.23
C ALA A 4 11.04 -18.33 -14.41
N VAL A 5 11.77 -18.46 -15.52
CA VAL A 5 11.35 -19.26 -16.68
C VAL A 5 11.29 -20.75 -16.32
N GLY A 6 12.28 -21.25 -15.56
CA GLY A 6 12.27 -22.63 -15.06
C GLY A 6 11.09 -22.92 -14.12
N LEU A 7 10.76 -21.97 -13.24
CA LEU A 7 9.61 -22.06 -12.34
C LEU A 7 8.29 -22.04 -13.10
N ALA A 8 8.11 -21.12 -14.05
CA ALA A 8 6.92 -21.06 -14.90
C ALA A 8 6.74 -22.37 -15.69
N ALA A 9 7.83 -22.90 -16.27
CA ALA A 9 7.80 -24.19 -16.98
C ALA A 9 7.42 -25.36 -16.06
N SER A 10 7.93 -25.37 -14.82
CA SER A 10 7.55 -26.36 -13.81
C SER A 10 6.05 -26.28 -13.51
N ILE A 11 5.52 -25.09 -13.20
CA ILE A 11 4.09 -24.87 -12.93
C ILE A 11 3.22 -25.31 -14.12
N LEU A 12 3.63 -24.99 -15.35
CA LEU A 12 2.93 -25.44 -16.56
C LEU A 12 2.89 -26.96 -16.69
N GLY A 13 3.96 -27.67 -16.32
CA GLY A 13 3.96 -29.13 -16.25
C GLY A 13 2.91 -29.67 -15.28
N ILE A 14 2.74 -29.02 -14.12
CA ILE A 14 1.75 -29.41 -13.11
C ILE A 14 0.33 -29.13 -13.60
N ILE A 15 0.11 -27.99 -14.26
CA ILE A 15 -1.16 -27.66 -14.92
C ILE A 15 -1.51 -28.75 -15.95
N HIS A 16 -0.54 -29.20 -16.74
CA HIS A 16 -0.75 -30.24 -17.73
C HIS A 16 -1.20 -31.56 -17.08
N ILE A 17 -0.52 -31.99 -16.02
CA ILE A 17 -0.90 -33.21 -15.29
C ILE A 17 -2.29 -33.04 -14.67
N THR A 18 -2.55 -31.91 -14.00
CA THR A 18 -3.82 -31.63 -13.34
C THR A 18 -4.99 -31.64 -14.32
N THR A 19 -4.84 -31.00 -15.48
CA THR A 19 -5.86 -30.96 -16.54
C THR A 19 -6.09 -32.34 -17.15
N LYS A 20 -5.02 -33.14 -17.32
CA LYS A 20 -5.13 -34.54 -17.75
C LYS A 20 -5.93 -35.37 -16.74
N VAL A 21 -5.60 -35.30 -15.46
CA VAL A 21 -6.33 -36.02 -14.38
C VAL A 21 -7.79 -35.56 -14.31
N ALA A 22 -8.04 -34.25 -14.44
CA ALA A 22 -9.39 -33.71 -14.46
C ALA A 22 -10.19 -34.26 -15.66
N SER A 23 -9.62 -34.26 -16.86
CA SER A 23 -10.29 -34.79 -18.06
C SER A 23 -10.62 -36.29 -17.95
N LEU A 24 -9.70 -37.09 -17.39
CA LEU A 24 -9.96 -38.50 -17.11
C LEU A 24 -11.11 -38.65 -16.12
N SER A 25 -11.09 -37.89 -15.04
CA SER A 25 -12.16 -37.89 -14.01
C SER A 25 -13.52 -37.50 -14.60
N TYR A 26 -13.58 -36.46 -15.44
CA TYR A 26 -14.79 -36.06 -16.14
C TYR A 26 -15.30 -37.13 -17.11
N SER A 27 -14.42 -37.75 -17.90
CA SER A 27 -14.79 -38.84 -18.80
C SER A 27 -15.44 -40.00 -18.05
N TYR A 28 -14.97 -40.33 -16.85
CA TYR A 28 -15.59 -41.32 -15.98
C TYR A 28 -16.98 -40.86 -15.50
N ILE A 29 -17.11 -39.63 -15.01
CA ILE A 29 -18.40 -39.08 -14.54
C ILE A 29 -19.46 -39.15 -15.65
N THR A 30 -19.11 -38.82 -16.89
CA THR A 30 -20.04 -38.85 -18.02
C THR A 30 -20.33 -40.26 -18.55
N GLY A 31 -19.44 -41.23 -18.28
CA GLY A 31 -19.57 -42.61 -18.77
C GLY A 31 -20.46 -43.51 -17.92
N VAL A 32 -20.90 -43.06 -16.74
CA VAL A 32 -21.67 -43.86 -15.78
C VAL A 32 -23.02 -43.22 -15.44
N LYS A 33 -24.06 -44.05 -15.26
CA LYS A 33 -25.40 -43.58 -14.88
C LYS A 33 -25.44 -42.91 -13.49
N ARG A 34 -24.60 -43.36 -12.55
CA ARG A 34 -24.55 -42.84 -11.18
C ARG A 34 -23.10 -42.76 -10.70
N ALA A 35 -22.46 -41.62 -10.96
CA ALA A 35 -21.12 -41.35 -10.47
C ALA A 35 -21.14 -41.08 -8.95
N PRO A 36 -20.13 -41.54 -8.18
CA PRO A 36 -19.97 -41.18 -6.78
C PRO A 36 -19.82 -39.66 -6.60
N ASP A 37 -20.38 -39.10 -5.52
CA ASP A 37 -20.30 -37.66 -5.27
C ASP A 37 -18.86 -37.20 -4.98
N GLU A 38 -18.05 -38.04 -4.33
CA GLU A 38 -16.62 -37.74 -4.08
C GLU A 38 -15.81 -37.59 -5.37
N LEU A 39 -16.20 -38.28 -6.44
CA LEU A 39 -15.57 -38.11 -7.75
C LEU A 39 -15.86 -36.73 -8.35
N ARG A 40 -17.09 -36.22 -8.18
CA ARG A 40 -17.43 -34.86 -8.63
C ARG A 40 -16.65 -33.82 -7.85
N LYS A 41 -16.58 -33.97 -6.51
CA LYS A 41 -15.77 -33.10 -5.65
C LYS A 41 -14.29 -33.10 -6.07
N LEU A 42 -13.71 -34.26 -6.37
CA LEU A 42 -12.35 -34.35 -6.87
C LEU A 42 -12.17 -33.60 -8.20
N ALA A 43 -13.09 -33.76 -9.15
CA ALA A 43 -13.03 -33.08 -10.43
C ALA A 43 -13.13 -31.54 -10.29
N ASP A 44 -14.00 -31.07 -9.40
CA ASP A 44 -14.13 -29.65 -9.07
C ASP A 44 -12.87 -29.11 -8.39
N GLU A 45 -12.28 -29.89 -7.48
CA GLU A 45 -11.06 -29.51 -6.78
C GLU A 45 -9.84 -29.46 -7.71
N LEU A 46 -9.72 -30.39 -8.68
CA LEU A 46 -8.70 -30.34 -9.73
C LEU A 46 -8.87 -29.12 -10.65
N LYS A 47 -10.11 -28.73 -10.95
CA LYS A 47 -10.39 -27.51 -11.72
C LYS A 47 -10.03 -26.25 -10.93
N SER A 48 -10.35 -26.23 -9.63
CA SER A 48 -9.95 -25.16 -8.72
C SER A 48 -8.42 -25.05 -8.65
N LEU A 49 -7.73 -26.18 -8.49
CA LEU A 49 -6.26 -26.25 -8.50
C LEU A 49 -5.67 -25.70 -9.80
N THR A 50 -6.22 -26.07 -10.95
CA THR A 50 -5.80 -25.55 -12.26
C THR A 50 -5.86 -24.04 -12.29
N THR A 51 -6.95 -23.45 -11.79
CA THR A 51 -7.15 -21.99 -11.76
C THR A 51 -6.09 -21.29 -10.91
N VAL A 52 -5.80 -21.83 -9.72
CA VAL A 52 -4.77 -21.29 -8.82
C VAL A 52 -3.38 -21.39 -9.45
N LEU A 53 -3.05 -22.53 -10.06
CA LEU A 53 -1.76 -22.72 -10.73
C LEU A 53 -1.60 -21.83 -11.97
N THR A 54 -2.65 -21.61 -12.75
CA THR A 54 -2.62 -20.69 -13.90
C THR A 54 -2.35 -19.26 -13.43
N THR A 55 -3.03 -18.83 -12.37
CA THR A 55 -2.80 -17.50 -11.78
C THR A 55 -1.34 -17.36 -11.31
N LEU A 56 -0.82 -18.39 -10.63
CA LEU A 56 0.56 -18.44 -10.19
C LEU A 56 1.55 -18.38 -11.37
N SER A 57 1.27 -19.09 -12.46
CA SER A 57 2.12 -19.09 -13.67
C SER A 57 2.20 -17.72 -14.33
N ILE A 58 1.10 -16.96 -14.37
CA ILE A 58 1.07 -15.61 -14.94
C ILE A 58 1.95 -14.67 -14.11
N CYS A 59 1.89 -14.79 -12.78
CA CYS A 59 2.60 -13.91 -11.87
C CYS A 59 3.96 -14.48 -11.42
N ALA A 60 4.44 -15.58 -11.99
CA ALA A 60 5.62 -16.31 -11.52
C ALA A 60 6.89 -15.46 -11.49
N ASN A 61 7.00 -14.49 -12.40
CA ASN A 61 8.14 -13.57 -12.46
C ASN A 61 8.15 -12.56 -11.30
N ASP A 62 6.97 -12.24 -10.74
CA ASP A 62 6.79 -11.26 -9.67
C ASP A 62 6.89 -11.91 -8.27
N HIS A 63 6.55 -13.20 -8.17
CA HIS A 63 6.42 -13.96 -6.91
C HIS A 63 7.60 -14.90 -6.61
N GLY A 64 8.79 -14.66 -7.16
CA GLY A 64 9.98 -15.51 -6.98
C GLY A 64 10.23 -15.99 -5.54
N PRO A 65 10.22 -15.11 -4.51
CA PRO A 65 10.43 -15.51 -3.12
C PRO A 65 9.32 -16.42 -2.55
N ALA A 66 8.06 -16.19 -2.93
CA ALA A 66 6.93 -17.01 -2.53
C ALA A 66 7.03 -18.44 -3.10
N LEU A 67 7.53 -18.55 -4.34
CA LEU A 67 7.69 -19.81 -5.05
C LEU A 67 8.73 -20.74 -4.41
N LEU A 68 9.79 -20.16 -3.82
CA LEU A 68 10.80 -20.94 -3.10
C LEU A 68 10.22 -21.63 -1.85
N GLN A 69 9.30 -20.96 -1.15
CA GLN A 69 8.65 -21.51 0.06
C GLN A 69 7.74 -22.71 -0.25
N ILE A 70 7.19 -22.78 -1.47
CA ILE A 70 6.24 -23.83 -1.85
C ILE A 70 6.87 -24.96 -2.67
N GLN A 71 8.19 -24.93 -2.94
CA GLN A 71 8.86 -25.92 -3.77
C GLN A 71 8.72 -27.36 -3.24
N GLY A 72 8.84 -27.57 -1.93
CA GLY A 72 8.62 -28.88 -1.30
C GLY A 72 7.18 -29.37 -1.45
N PRO A 73 6.17 -28.58 -1.01
CA PRO A 73 4.76 -28.89 -1.24
C PRO A 73 4.39 -29.14 -2.71
N LEU A 74 5.05 -28.44 -3.64
CA LEU A 74 4.85 -28.59 -5.08
C LEU A 74 5.26 -29.99 -5.56
N GLN A 75 6.41 -30.49 -5.12
CA GLN A 75 6.89 -31.82 -5.47
C GLN A 75 5.97 -32.92 -4.91
N SER A 76 5.44 -32.72 -3.70
CA SER A 76 4.41 -33.63 -3.16
C SER A 76 3.20 -33.64 -4.09
N CYS A 77 2.61 -32.47 -4.39
CA CYS A 77 1.42 -32.36 -5.23
C CYS A 77 1.60 -33.04 -6.60
N VAL A 78 2.75 -32.88 -7.24
CA VAL A 78 3.06 -33.58 -8.51
C VAL A 78 3.03 -35.09 -8.33
N SER A 79 3.68 -35.60 -7.27
CA SER A 79 3.71 -37.02 -6.96
C SER A 79 2.30 -37.57 -6.73
N GLU A 80 1.47 -36.83 -5.99
CA GLU A 80 0.05 -37.17 -5.80
C GLU A 80 -0.73 -37.20 -7.12
N LEU A 81 -0.63 -36.15 -7.93
CA LEU A 81 -1.36 -36.05 -9.21
C LEU A 81 -0.95 -37.16 -10.18
N LEU A 82 0.33 -37.49 -10.26
CA LEU A 82 0.83 -38.61 -11.07
C LEU A 82 0.29 -39.95 -10.56
N SER A 83 0.19 -40.14 -9.23
CA SER A 83 -0.39 -41.37 -8.68
C SER A 83 -1.85 -41.55 -9.09
N ILE A 84 -2.62 -40.46 -9.12
CA ILE A 84 -4.01 -40.46 -9.59
C ILE A 84 -4.04 -40.76 -11.09
N GLN A 85 -3.20 -40.09 -11.89
CA GLN A 85 -3.11 -40.31 -13.33
C GLN A 85 -2.84 -41.78 -13.68
N ILE A 86 -1.82 -42.40 -13.07
CA ILE A 86 -1.43 -43.79 -13.33
C ILE A 86 -2.58 -44.75 -12.98
N LYS A 87 -3.26 -44.54 -11.85
CA LYS A 87 -4.43 -45.34 -11.46
C LYS A 87 -5.60 -45.20 -12.45
N LEU A 88 -5.86 -43.99 -12.96
CA LEU A 88 -6.92 -43.73 -13.93
C LEU A 88 -6.62 -44.27 -15.33
N GLU A 89 -5.37 -44.22 -15.76
CA GLU A 89 -4.96 -44.73 -17.06
C GLU A 89 -4.92 -46.27 -17.08
N SER A 90 -4.40 -46.90 -16.02
CA SER A 90 -4.36 -48.36 -15.91
C SER A 90 -5.74 -49.02 -15.87
N SER A 91 -6.76 -48.32 -15.35
CA SER A 91 -8.16 -48.73 -15.40
C SER A 91 -8.79 -48.50 -16.77
N SER A 92 -8.48 -47.38 -17.43
CA SER A 92 -8.96 -47.08 -18.79
C SER A 92 -8.41 -48.05 -19.85
N ILE A 93 -7.16 -48.50 -19.72
CA ILE A 93 -6.53 -49.47 -20.64
C ILE A 93 -7.18 -50.86 -20.53
N LYS A 94 -7.57 -51.30 -19.32
CA LYS A 94 -8.25 -52.58 -19.11
C LYS A 94 -9.65 -52.62 -19.74
N GLU A 95 -10.32 -51.48 -19.76
CA GLU A 95 -11.60 -51.32 -20.45
C GLU A 95 -11.43 -51.37 -21.97
N LYS A 96 -10.37 -50.74 -22.49
CA LYS A 96 -10.04 -50.59 -23.92
C LYS A 96 -9.90 -51.91 -24.71
N GLY A 97 -9.56 -53.01 -24.03
CA GLY A 97 -9.56 -54.36 -24.59
C GLY A 97 -10.92 -55.07 -24.66
N ARG A 98 -11.99 -54.51 -24.07
CA ARG A 98 -13.36 -55.09 -24.00
C ARG A 98 -14.41 -54.35 -24.85
N TRP A 99 -13.98 -53.39 -25.66
CA TRP A 99 -14.83 -52.37 -26.32
C TRP A 99 -15.69 -52.81 -27.51
N TRP A 100 -15.77 -54.10 -27.84
CA TRP A 100 -16.59 -54.60 -28.95
C TRP A 100 -17.75 -55.52 -28.51
N GLY A 101 -18.41 -55.27 -27.37
CA GLY A 101 -19.76 -55.86 -27.23
C GLY A 101 -20.46 -56.04 -25.88
N MET A 102 -19.98 -55.62 -24.71
CA MET A 102 -20.76 -55.86 -23.47
C MET A 102 -20.71 -54.76 -22.41
N SER A 103 -21.90 -54.17 -22.20
CA SER A 103 -22.44 -53.62 -20.95
C SER A 103 -21.60 -52.56 -20.19
N PHE A 104 -22.00 -51.29 -20.36
CA PHE A 104 -21.57 -50.08 -19.62
C PHE A 104 -21.86 -50.09 -18.09
N SER A 105 -21.97 -51.27 -17.47
CA SER A 105 -22.32 -51.41 -16.05
C SER A 105 -21.11 -51.50 -15.11
N ARG A 106 -19.88 -51.41 -15.62
CA ARG A 106 -18.66 -51.78 -14.86
C ARG A 106 -17.49 -50.80 -14.94
N LEU A 107 -17.73 -49.55 -15.35
CA LEU A 107 -16.78 -48.45 -15.07
C LEU A 107 -16.84 -48.14 -13.57
N GLN A 108 -16.34 -49.07 -12.75
CA GLN A 108 -16.17 -48.89 -11.33
C GLN A 108 -14.97 -47.98 -11.16
N TRP A 109 -15.20 -46.79 -10.58
CA TRP A 109 -14.16 -45.86 -10.22
C TRP A 109 -13.01 -46.62 -9.54
N PRO A 110 -11.76 -46.50 -10.03
CA PRO A 110 -10.67 -47.38 -9.62
C PRO A 110 -10.12 -47.08 -8.22
N CYS A 111 -10.45 -45.92 -7.65
CA CYS A 111 -10.03 -45.56 -6.30
C CYS A 111 -11.15 -45.86 -5.31
N GLU A 112 -10.75 -46.24 -4.09
CA GLU A 112 -11.71 -46.34 -2.99
C GLU A 112 -12.22 -44.93 -2.62
N GLU A 113 -13.41 -44.85 -2.02
CA GLU A 113 -13.99 -43.58 -1.53
C GLU A 113 -13.01 -42.87 -0.58
N GLN A 114 -12.43 -43.62 0.36
CA GLN A 114 -11.46 -43.10 1.32
C GLN A 114 -10.17 -42.60 0.64
N GLU A 115 -9.70 -43.30 -0.39
CA GLU A 115 -8.56 -42.84 -1.18
C GLU A 115 -8.87 -41.52 -1.91
N THR A 116 -10.08 -41.42 -2.49
CA THR A 116 -10.57 -40.25 -3.21
C THR A 116 -10.63 -39.03 -2.28
N LEU A 117 -11.19 -39.18 -1.09
CA LEU A 117 -11.24 -38.16 -0.05
C LEU A 117 -9.85 -37.71 0.41
N ASN A 118 -8.90 -38.66 0.53
CA ASN A 118 -7.52 -38.35 0.86
C ASN A 118 -6.85 -37.52 -0.25
N TYR A 119 -7.09 -37.85 -1.53
CA TYR A 119 -6.59 -37.05 -2.65
C TYR A 119 -7.15 -35.63 -2.64
N ILE A 120 -8.44 -35.47 -2.41
CA ILE A 120 -9.09 -34.14 -2.27
C ILE A 120 -8.42 -33.34 -1.15
N SER A 121 -8.30 -33.93 0.04
CA SER A 121 -7.70 -33.25 1.21
C SER A 121 -6.26 -32.79 0.96
N LYS A 122 -5.47 -33.60 0.25
CA LYS A 122 -4.09 -33.26 -0.11
C LYS A 122 -4.04 -32.13 -1.13
N ILE A 123 -4.90 -32.15 -2.16
CA ILE A 123 -4.99 -31.08 -3.16
C ILE A 123 -5.43 -29.77 -2.49
N GLU A 124 -6.43 -29.81 -1.62
CA GLU A 124 -6.89 -28.63 -0.88
C GLU A 124 -5.77 -28.04 -0.01
N ARG A 125 -5.03 -28.89 0.72
CA ARG A 125 -3.88 -28.45 1.52
C ARG A 125 -2.84 -27.76 0.65
N PHE A 126 -2.54 -28.32 -0.52
CA PHE A 126 -1.59 -27.72 -1.46
C PHE A 126 -2.11 -26.36 -1.99
N LYS A 127 -3.37 -26.31 -2.43
CA LYS A 127 -4.02 -25.08 -2.89
C LYS A 127 -3.96 -23.95 -1.85
N ASN A 128 -4.23 -24.29 -0.59
CA ASN A 128 -4.17 -23.36 0.54
C ASN A 128 -2.75 -22.85 0.78
N LEU A 129 -1.73 -23.72 0.68
CA LEU A 129 -0.33 -23.32 0.80
C LEU A 129 0.11 -22.36 -0.30
N VAL A 130 -0.25 -22.66 -1.56
CA VAL A 130 0.04 -21.76 -2.70
C VAL A 130 -0.62 -20.39 -2.48
N THR A 131 -1.89 -20.39 -2.11
CA THR A 131 -2.65 -19.15 -1.89
C THR A 131 -2.06 -18.32 -0.73
N LEU A 132 -1.67 -18.97 0.37
CA LEU A 132 -1.03 -18.32 1.50
C LEU A 132 0.31 -17.68 1.11
N ALA A 133 1.15 -18.41 0.36
CA ALA A 133 2.44 -17.91 -0.09
C ALA A 133 2.29 -16.69 -1.01
N MET A 134 1.35 -16.74 -1.97
CA MET A 134 1.04 -15.61 -2.86
C MET A 134 0.56 -14.39 -2.07
N ASN A 135 -0.33 -14.58 -1.10
CA ASN A 135 -0.87 -13.50 -0.27
C ASN A 135 0.22 -12.88 0.63
N ALA A 136 1.08 -13.69 1.24
CA ALA A 136 2.18 -13.21 2.06
C ALA A 136 3.13 -12.31 1.25
N ASP A 137 3.44 -12.73 0.02
CA ASP A 137 4.28 -11.96 -0.89
C ASP A 137 3.60 -10.67 -1.39
N GLN A 138 2.29 -10.72 -1.66
CA GLN A 138 1.51 -9.51 -1.96
C GLN A 138 1.56 -8.48 -0.81
N VAL A 139 1.47 -8.94 0.45
CA VAL A 139 1.61 -8.07 1.63
C VAL A 139 2.99 -7.43 1.69
N ILE A 140 4.07 -8.19 1.42
CA ILE A 140 5.44 -7.66 1.40
C ILE A 140 5.57 -6.57 0.33
N ARG A 141 5.08 -6.79 -0.89
CA ARG A 141 5.13 -5.79 -1.96
C ARG A 141 4.29 -4.55 -1.64
N SER A 142 3.12 -4.72 -1.02
CA SER A 142 2.28 -3.60 -0.59
C SER A 142 3.01 -2.68 0.39
N LYS A 143 3.86 -3.22 1.27
CA LYS A 143 4.68 -2.41 2.19
C LYS A 143 5.73 -1.57 1.47
N VAL A 144 6.30 -2.09 0.38
CA VAL A 144 7.24 -1.34 -0.46
C VAL A 144 6.54 -0.15 -1.11
N ILE A 145 5.33 -0.35 -1.65
CA ILE A 145 4.51 0.73 -2.21
C ILE A 145 4.18 1.77 -1.15
N GLU A 146 3.73 1.35 0.04
CA GLU A 146 3.42 2.26 1.15
C GLU A 146 4.64 3.11 1.55
N THR A 147 5.82 2.51 1.57
CA THR A 147 7.08 3.20 1.88
C THR A 147 7.40 4.25 0.81
N GLY A 148 7.30 3.89 -0.48
CA GLY A 148 7.53 4.83 -1.58
C GLY A 148 6.53 6.00 -1.57
N ILE A 149 5.27 5.78 -1.21
CA ILE A 149 4.28 6.85 -1.05
C ILE A 149 4.71 7.82 0.06
N LYS A 150 5.16 7.31 1.21
CA LYS A 150 5.65 8.15 2.32
C LYS A 150 6.83 9.01 1.90
N GLU A 151 7.78 8.45 1.14
CA GLU A 151 8.93 9.19 0.62
C GLU A 151 8.51 10.31 -0.35
N ILE A 152 7.58 10.02 -1.29
CA ILE A 152 7.05 11.03 -2.22
C ILE A 152 6.34 12.16 -1.46
N CYS A 153 5.54 11.83 -0.45
CA CYS A 153 4.89 12.83 0.40
C CYS A 153 5.92 13.70 1.13
N ALA A 154 6.99 13.11 1.66
CA ALA A 154 8.07 13.84 2.31
C ALA A 154 8.76 14.81 1.34
N ILE A 155 9.09 14.36 0.11
CA ILE A 155 9.68 15.21 -0.93
C ILE A 155 8.75 16.37 -1.28
N LYS A 156 7.46 16.08 -1.51
CA LYS A 156 6.46 17.10 -1.85
C LYS A 156 6.34 18.16 -0.76
N SER A 157 6.35 17.75 0.50
CA SER A 157 6.30 18.69 1.65
C SER A 157 7.54 19.60 1.69
N LYS A 158 8.72 19.04 1.41
CA LYS A 158 9.97 19.81 1.36
C LYS A 158 9.96 20.82 0.21
N ASP A 159 9.49 20.42 -0.96
CA ASP A 159 9.34 21.29 -2.12
C ASP A 159 8.37 22.45 -1.85
N GLU A 160 7.27 22.19 -1.14
CA GLU A 160 6.30 23.22 -0.77
C GLU A 160 6.90 24.26 0.18
N VAL A 161 7.63 23.83 1.21
CA VAL A 161 8.36 24.74 2.11
C VAL A 161 9.37 25.59 1.32
N LEU A 162 10.14 24.98 0.41
CA LEU A 162 11.11 25.70 -0.42
C LEU A 162 10.44 26.73 -1.34
N ARG A 163 9.27 26.40 -1.91
CA ARG A 163 8.49 27.33 -2.73
C ARG A 163 7.99 28.52 -1.93
N ILE A 164 7.48 28.28 -0.72
CA ILE A 164 7.02 29.33 0.19
C ILE A 164 8.19 30.25 0.55
N GLU A 165 9.34 29.68 0.91
CA GLU A 165 10.52 30.46 1.29
C GLU A 165 11.07 31.29 0.10
N LYS A 166 11.14 30.69 -1.09
CA LYS A 166 11.52 31.41 -2.31
C LYS A 166 10.56 32.57 -2.57
N ARG A 167 9.26 32.33 -2.46
CA ARG A 167 8.25 33.38 -2.67
C ARG A 167 8.35 34.50 -1.63
N ARG A 168 8.62 34.15 -0.37
CA ARG A 168 8.89 35.11 0.70
C ARG A 168 10.09 35.99 0.34
N MET A 169 11.21 35.39 -0.09
CA MET A 169 12.39 36.14 -0.50
C MET A 169 12.13 37.06 -1.70
N GLU A 170 11.37 36.61 -2.70
CA GLU A 170 10.97 37.46 -3.84
C GLU A 170 10.19 38.70 -3.38
N VAL A 171 9.23 38.54 -2.47
CA VAL A 171 8.43 39.66 -1.93
C VAL A 171 9.29 40.61 -1.10
N LEU A 172 10.16 40.08 -0.24
CA LEU A 172 11.07 40.90 0.57
C LEU A 172 12.01 41.73 -0.32
N ASN A 173 12.59 41.09 -1.33
CA ASN A 173 13.47 41.78 -2.28
C ASN A 173 12.73 42.84 -3.11
N TRP A 174 11.45 42.63 -3.44
CA TRP A 174 10.62 43.63 -4.10
C TRP A 174 10.32 44.86 -3.20
N LEU A 175 10.00 44.63 -1.93
CA LEU A 175 9.72 45.71 -0.97
C LEU A 175 10.98 46.53 -0.66
N TYR A 176 12.10 45.86 -0.45
CA TYR A 176 13.37 46.50 -0.12
C TYR A 176 14.54 45.61 -0.60
N PRO A 177 15.19 45.96 -1.72
CA PRO A 177 16.22 45.11 -2.34
C PRO A 177 17.54 44.96 -1.56
N SER A 178 17.73 45.69 -0.45
CA SER A 178 18.97 45.60 0.34
C SER A 178 18.80 44.65 1.52
N ASP A 179 19.92 44.14 2.06
CA ASP A 179 19.94 43.21 3.20
C ASP A 179 19.27 43.83 4.43
N PHE A 180 17.96 43.61 4.59
CA PHE A 180 17.16 44.10 5.71
C PHE A 180 17.78 43.64 7.03
N ASP A 181 18.18 42.37 7.12
CA ASP A 181 18.75 41.80 8.34
C ASP A 181 20.06 42.51 8.71
N LYS A 182 20.93 42.79 7.75
CA LYS A 182 22.18 43.52 8.00
C LYS A 182 21.90 44.94 8.47
N ARG A 183 20.98 45.64 7.79
CA ARG A 183 20.62 47.02 8.16
C ARG A 183 19.91 47.07 9.51
N HIS A 184 19.04 46.10 9.82
CA HIS A 184 18.38 45.99 11.11
C HIS A 184 19.38 45.70 12.23
N ILE A 185 20.28 44.74 12.03
CA ILE A 185 21.35 44.42 12.97
C ILE A 185 22.25 45.64 13.18
N GLU A 186 22.66 46.32 12.12
CA GLU A 186 23.48 47.54 12.18
C GLU A 186 22.77 48.68 12.94
N ILE A 187 21.50 48.94 12.64
CA ILE A 187 20.73 49.96 13.37
C ILE A 187 20.54 49.54 14.84
N SER A 188 20.32 48.25 15.10
CA SER A 188 20.16 47.72 16.45
C SER A 188 21.46 47.77 17.27
N SER A 189 22.61 47.56 16.62
CA SER A 189 23.93 47.60 17.27
C SER A 189 24.36 49.04 17.60
N ARG A 190 23.83 50.02 16.87
CA ARG A 190 24.00 51.46 17.17
C ARG A 190 23.11 51.95 18.33
N ARG A 191 22.22 51.13 18.88
CA ARG A 191 21.37 51.52 20.01
C ARG A 191 22.23 51.76 21.23
N GLN A 192 22.11 52.95 21.81
CA GLN A 192 22.76 53.28 23.08
C GLN A 192 22.03 52.58 24.22
N LYS A 193 22.79 52.02 25.17
CA LYS A 193 22.25 51.38 26.36
C LYS A 193 21.32 52.36 27.08
N ASP A 194 20.18 51.85 27.56
CA ASP A 194 19.15 52.61 28.26
C ASP A 194 18.34 53.62 27.42
N THR A 195 18.56 53.69 26.10
CA THR A 195 17.72 54.50 25.19
C THR A 195 16.31 53.91 25.08
N GLY A 196 15.29 54.77 25.17
CA GLY A 196 13.89 54.34 25.11
C GLY A 196 13.32 53.78 26.41
N GLN A 197 14.15 53.64 27.46
CA GLN A 197 13.67 53.23 28.79
C GLN A 197 12.70 54.25 29.40
N TRP A 198 12.75 55.51 28.99
CA TRP A 198 11.80 56.52 29.45
C TRP A 198 10.37 56.19 28.99
N VAL A 199 10.18 55.74 27.74
CA VAL A 199 8.87 55.33 27.20
C VAL A 199 8.33 54.15 28.00
N LEU A 200 9.19 53.17 28.29
CA LEU A 200 8.79 52.00 29.07
C LEU A 200 8.44 52.35 30.51
N ARG A 201 8.93 53.47 31.06
CA ARG A 201 8.57 53.93 32.40
C ARG A 201 7.31 54.79 32.44
N GLU A 202 6.77 55.18 31.30
CA GLU A 202 5.54 55.97 31.25
C GLU A 202 4.37 55.16 31.83
N PRO A 203 3.58 55.73 32.77
CA PRO A 203 2.47 55.04 33.39
C PRO A 203 1.47 54.47 32.38
N VAL A 204 1.21 55.21 31.29
CA VAL A 204 0.29 54.80 30.21
C VAL A 204 0.77 53.50 29.55
N VAL A 205 2.08 53.35 29.34
CA VAL A 205 2.68 52.16 28.73
C VAL A 205 2.68 50.99 29.72
N GLN A 206 2.96 51.24 31.00
CA GLN A 206 2.91 50.23 32.06
C GLN A 206 1.49 49.69 32.28
N GLU A 207 0.48 50.54 32.27
CA GLU A 207 -0.93 50.14 32.39
C GLU A 207 -1.42 49.34 31.18
N TRP A 208 -0.98 49.72 29.97
CA TRP A 208 -1.27 48.98 28.75
C TRP A 208 -0.60 47.59 28.79
N CYS A 209 0.68 47.51 29.13
CA CYS A 209 1.41 46.25 29.31
C CYS A 209 0.83 45.37 30.42
N GLY A 210 0.32 45.99 31.49
CA GLY A 210 -0.34 45.32 32.62
C GLY A 210 -1.71 44.74 32.29
N GLY A 211 -2.22 44.92 31.07
CA GLY A 211 -3.46 44.30 30.60
C GLY A 211 -4.73 44.95 31.13
N ASN A 212 -4.68 46.25 31.48
CA ASN A 212 -5.86 46.96 31.95
C ASN A 212 -6.97 46.94 30.87
N PRO A 213 -8.16 46.37 31.15
CA PRO A 213 -9.22 46.22 30.15
C PRO A 213 -9.79 47.54 29.63
N ARG A 214 -9.54 48.68 30.30
CA ARG A 214 -9.92 50.02 29.84
C ARG A 214 -8.94 50.64 28.83
N ASN A 215 -7.67 50.19 28.81
CA ASN A 215 -6.60 50.74 27.97
C ASN A 215 -5.98 49.62 27.11
N ARG A 216 -6.74 49.09 26.13
CA ARG A 216 -6.25 48.04 25.20
C ARG A 216 -5.41 48.57 24.04
N LEU A 217 -5.52 49.87 23.77
CA LEU A 217 -4.85 50.54 22.65
C LEU A 217 -3.90 51.60 23.22
N LEU A 218 -2.66 51.57 22.77
CA LEU A 218 -1.65 52.58 23.05
C LEU A 218 -1.43 53.39 21.77
N TRP A 219 -1.63 54.70 21.83
CA TRP A 219 -1.37 55.60 20.71
C TRP A 219 -0.07 56.35 20.95
N ALA A 220 0.81 56.35 19.94
CA ALA A 220 2.00 57.17 19.92
C ALA A 220 1.87 58.22 18.82
N TYR A 221 2.09 59.48 19.16
CA TYR A 221 2.16 60.56 18.19
C TYR A 221 3.60 60.64 17.68
N GLY A 222 3.78 60.60 16.37
CA GLY A 222 5.08 60.90 15.77
C GLY A 222 5.45 62.36 16.02
N ILE A 223 6.74 62.65 16.16
CA ILE A 223 7.22 64.03 16.18
C ILE A 223 6.93 64.62 14.81
N HIS A 224 5.99 65.57 14.73
CA HIS A 224 5.83 66.41 13.56
C HIS A 224 7.04 67.34 13.49
N GLU A 225 7.84 67.23 12.42
CA GLU A 225 9.09 67.96 12.21
C GLU A 225 8.88 69.45 11.85
N PHE A 226 7.90 70.10 12.46
CA PHE A 226 7.68 71.54 12.39
C PHE A 226 7.04 72.00 13.70
N ASP A 227 7.86 72.29 14.72
CA ASP A 227 7.49 73.22 15.80
C ASP A 227 8.73 73.63 16.62
N LEU A 228 9.56 74.50 16.01
CA LEU A 228 10.51 75.36 16.72
C LEU A 228 10.05 76.82 16.66
N VAL A 229 8.79 77.11 16.97
CA VAL A 229 8.37 78.47 17.37
C VAL A 229 7.23 78.40 18.38
N SER A 230 7.57 78.55 19.67
CA SER A 230 6.81 79.30 20.68
C SER A 230 5.30 79.43 20.44
N TRP A 231 4.46 78.56 21.02
CA TRP A 231 3.12 78.97 21.46
C TRP A 231 2.76 78.32 22.81
N ARG A 232 2.93 79.17 23.82
CA ARG A 232 2.19 79.26 25.08
C ARG A 232 0.76 78.71 24.93
N TRP A 233 0.42 77.70 25.73
CA TRP A 233 -0.95 77.19 25.87
C TRP A 233 -1.95 78.33 26.04
N LYS A 234 -2.81 78.54 25.04
CA LYS A 234 -4.03 79.32 25.17
C LYS A 234 -5.19 78.48 24.63
N ASN A 235 -5.99 78.00 25.58
CA ASN A 235 -7.40 77.62 25.46
C ASN A 235 -7.80 76.70 24.29
N ILE A 236 -8.06 75.42 24.61
CA ILE A 236 -9.22 74.74 24.03
C ILE A 236 -10.00 74.05 25.15
N TYR A 237 -11.14 74.70 25.41
CA TYR A 237 -12.38 74.35 26.09
C TYR A 237 -12.60 72.95 26.67
N GLN A 238 -13.05 72.97 27.93
CA GLN A 238 -13.89 71.96 28.56
C GLN A 238 -15.11 71.61 27.68
N LEU A 239 -15.34 70.30 27.55
CA LEU A 239 -16.61 69.57 27.53
C LEU A 239 -17.92 70.38 27.71
N SER A 240 -18.92 70.10 26.85
CA SER A 240 -20.21 69.62 27.34
C SER A 240 -20.95 68.77 26.30
N PHE A 241 -21.69 67.80 26.83
CA PHE A 241 -22.61 66.83 26.23
C PHE A 241 -23.69 67.45 25.33
N ASP A 242 -24.06 66.75 24.25
CA ASP A 242 -25.22 65.83 24.21
C ASP A 242 -24.94 64.67 23.23
#